data_AF-A0A8T7A6Y2-F1
#
_entry.id   AF-A0A8T7A6Y2-F1
#
_cell.length_a   1.000
_cell.length_b   1.000
_cell.length_c   1.000
_cell.angle_alpha   90.00
_cell.angle_beta   90.00
_cell.angle_gamma   90.00
#
_symmetry.space_group_name_H-M   'P 1'
#
loop_
_entity.id
_entity.type
_entity.pdbx_description
1 polymer ?
#
loop_
_entity_poly.entity_id
_entity_poly.type
_entity_poly.pdbx_seq_one_letter_code
_entity_poly.pdbx_strand_id
1 'polypeptide(L)'
;MNQKILRVASWKHQYWLAVESGINPAPQPGELDQAIAESNDVFKHDRTTSVARVCLGAQEGVLKRYNPRNWAHKFKRAFRRSRARRCWNMSYHFHRAGLNVAQPVLMYEKRLGPIRRDAYFLNRYLPGEELLGRLSTLD
;
A
#
# COMPACT_ATOMS: atom_id res chain seq x y z
N MET A 1 -2.84 14.94 -13.98
CA MET A 1 -2.86 13.52 -13.57
C MET A 1 -4.13 13.28 -12.76
N ASN A 2 -5.07 12.48 -13.25
CA ASN A 2 -6.39 12.30 -12.64
C ASN A 2 -6.41 11.03 -11.78
N GLN A 3 -6.56 11.19 -10.47
CA GLN A 3 -6.79 10.07 -9.56
C GLN A 3 -8.20 9.52 -9.78
N LYS A 4 -8.34 8.22 -10.00
CA LYS A 4 -9.65 7.54 -9.92
C LYS A 4 -9.80 6.95 -8.53
N ILE A 5 -10.72 7.50 -7.74
CA ILE A 5 -11.13 6.90 -6.46
C ILE A 5 -12.34 6.03 -6.75
N LEU A 6 -12.12 4.72 -6.74
CA LEU A 6 -13.20 3.75 -6.80
C LEU A 6 -13.63 3.46 -5.35
N ARG A 7 -14.84 3.90 -5.01
CA ARG A 7 -15.48 3.56 -3.73
C ARG A 7 -16.47 2.47 -4.01
N VAL A 8 -16.22 1.27 -3.49
CA VAL A 8 -17.19 0.19 -3.51
C VAL A 8 -17.65 -0.02 -2.08
N ALA A 9 -18.91 0.31 -1.82
CA ALA A 9 -19.55 0.13 -0.53
C ALA A 9 -20.65 -0.93 -0.66
N SER A 10 -20.49 -2.02 0.07
CA SER A 10 -21.53 -3.01 0.33
C SER A 10 -21.98 -2.89 1.78
N TRP A 11 -23.22 -3.29 2.08
CA TRP A 11 -23.79 -3.32 3.43
C TRP A 11 -22.91 -4.05 4.47
N LYS A 12 -22.07 -4.99 4.03
CA LYS A 12 -21.14 -5.73 4.89
C LYS A 12 -19.67 -5.28 4.79
N HIS A 13 -19.26 -4.61 3.72
CA HIS A 13 -17.86 -4.28 3.49
C HIS A 13 -17.70 -2.91 2.81
N GLN A 14 -16.82 -2.08 3.36
CA GLN A 14 -16.39 -0.84 2.68
C GLN A 14 -14.96 -1.03 2.19
N TYR A 15 -14.75 -0.89 0.89
CA TYR A 15 -13.43 -0.90 0.26
C TYR A 15 -13.10 0.48 -0.31
N TRP A 16 -11.90 0.96 0.03
CA TRP A 16 -11.34 2.16 -0.58
C TRP A 16 -10.27 1.72 -1.56
N LEU A 17 -10.52 1.97 -2.84
CA LEU A 17 -9.60 1.67 -3.91
C LEU A 17 -9.19 3.00 -4.56
N ALA A 18 -7.92 3.35 -4.43
CA ALA A 18 -7.34 4.45 -5.17
C ALA A 18 -6.30 3.86 -6.12
N VAL A 19 -6.48 4.10 -7.41
CA VAL A 19 -5.69 3.50 -8.48
C VAL A 19 -5.24 4.61 -9.41
N GLU A 20 -3.97 4.59 -9.77
CA GLU A 20 -3.49 5.35 -10.91
C GLU A 20 -4.10 4.80 -12.21
N SER A 21 -4.39 5.66 -13.17
CA SER A 21 -5.14 5.36 -14.40
C SER A 21 -4.64 4.15 -15.23
N GLY A 22 -3.43 3.63 -14.97
CA GLY A 22 -2.79 2.54 -15.69
C GLY A 22 -3.00 1.11 -15.15
N ILE A 23 -3.65 0.90 -13.99
CA ILE A 23 -4.00 -0.46 -13.52
C ILE A 23 -5.47 -0.75 -13.84
N ASN A 24 -5.69 -1.63 -14.83
CA ASN A 24 -7.01 -2.11 -15.22
C ASN A 24 -6.93 -3.60 -15.64
N PRO A 25 -7.71 -4.51 -15.02
CA PRO A 25 -8.61 -4.28 -13.88
C PRO A 25 -7.84 -3.98 -12.59
N ALA A 26 -8.55 -3.41 -11.61
CA ALA A 26 -7.96 -3.21 -10.29
C ALA A 26 -7.77 -4.56 -9.57
N PRO A 27 -6.61 -4.80 -8.96
CA PRO A 27 -6.29 -6.09 -8.36
C PRO A 27 -7.13 -6.36 -7.11
N GLN A 28 -7.51 -7.61 -6.94
CA GLN A 28 -8.20 -8.08 -5.74
C GLN A 28 -7.22 -8.26 -4.56
N PRO A 29 -7.68 -8.18 -3.30
CA PRO A 29 -6.80 -8.38 -2.14
C PRO A 29 -6.08 -9.72 -2.11
N GLY A 30 -6.75 -10.78 -2.57
CA GLY A 30 -6.14 -12.11 -2.64
C GLY A 30 -4.93 -12.12 -3.58
N GLU A 31 -5.01 -11.39 -4.68
CA GLU A 31 -3.88 -11.24 -5.63
C GLU A 31 -2.73 -10.45 -4.98
N LEU A 32 -3.02 -9.45 -4.15
CA LEU A 32 -2.00 -8.71 -3.41
C LEU A 32 -1.31 -9.57 -2.34
N ASP A 33 -2.07 -10.43 -1.66
CA ASP A 33 -1.51 -11.37 -0.69
C ASP A 33 -0.63 -12.42 -1.37
N GLN A 34 -1.09 -12.96 -2.51
CA GLN A 34 -0.34 -13.90 -3.33
C GLN A 34 0.94 -13.26 -3.88
N ALA A 35 0.86 -12.04 -4.41
CA ALA A 35 2.02 -11.33 -4.94
C ALA A 35 3.11 -11.10 -3.88
N ILE A 36 2.74 -10.87 -2.62
CA ILE A 36 3.72 -10.78 -1.51
C ILE A 36 4.31 -12.16 -1.21
N ALA A 37 3.50 -13.21 -1.21
CA ALA A 37 3.93 -14.57 -0.87
C ALA A 37 4.87 -15.17 -1.92
N GLU A 38 4.66 -14.83 -3.20
CA GLU A 38 5.48 -15.29 -4.34
C GLU A 38 6.69 -14.39 -4.62
N SER A 39 6.82 -13.27 -3.90
CA SER A 39 7.94 -12.36 -4.08
C SER A 39 9.24 -12.97 -3.57
N ASN A 40 10.27 -12.95 -4.44
CA ASN A 40 11.63 -13.32 -4.08
C ASN A 40 12.43 -12.19 -3.42
N ASP A 41 11.88 -10.97 -3.35
CA ASP A 41 12.55 -9.76 -2.83
C ASP A 41 11.69 -9.11 -1.75
N VAL A 42 11.73 -9.73 -0.57
CA VAL A 42 10.99 -9.31 0.63
C VAL A 42 11.90 -8.44 1.49
N PHE A 43 11.70 -7.12 1.41
CA PHE A 43 12.42 -6.16 2.25
C PHE A 43 12.11 -6.29 3.74
N LYS A 44 10.85 -6.64 4.09
CA LYS A 44 10.42 -6.71 5.48
C LYS A 44 9.24 -7.66 5.66
N HIS A 45 9.31 -8.53 6.66
CA HIS A 45 8.18 -9.35 7.06
C HIS A 45 8.04 -9.35 8.59
N ASP A 46 7.09 -8.56 9.12
CA ASP A 46 6.78 -8.56 10.55
C ASP A 46 5.28 -8.72 10.83
N ARG A 47 4.91 -8.91 12.11
CA ARG A 47 3.52 -9.10 12.56
C ARG A 47 2.59 -7.92 12.24
N THR A 48 3.11 -6.76 11.86
CA THR A 48 2.38 -5.50 11.67
C THR A 48 2.42 -4.99 10.23
N THR A 49 3.47 -5.30 9.48
CA THR A 49 3.75 -4.81 8.14
C THR A 49 4.60 -5.82 7.37
N SER A 50 4.17 -6.15 6.16
CA SER A 50 4.98 -6.88 5.18
C SER A 50 5.27 -5.94 4.00
N VAL A 51 6.51 -5.90 3.55
CA VAL A 51 6.98 -5.07 2.44
C VAL A 51 7.78 -5.95 1.50
N ALA A 52 7.37 -6.00 0.24
CA ALA A 52 8.00 -6.82 -0.79
C ALA A 52 7.95 -6.11 -2.15
N ARG A 53 8.93 -6.39 -3.01
CA ARG A 53 8.87 -6.03 -4.43
C ARG A 53 7.94 -7.00 -5.15
N VAL A 54 6.99 -6.50 -5.91
CA VAL A 54 5.99 -7.32 -6.59
C VAL A 54 5.80 -6.86 -8.02
N CYS A 55 5.43 -7.79 -8.89
CA CYS A 55 4.96 -7.49 -10.24
C CYS A 55 3.45 -7.73 -10.30
N LEU A 56 2.68 -6.67 -10.57
CA LEU A 56 1.24 -6.75 -10.80
C LEU A 56 0.97 -6.45 -12.28
N GLY A 57 0.82 -7.51 -13.08
CA GLY A 57 0.77 -7.39 -14.53
C GLY A 57 2.06 -6.79 -15.08
N ALA A 58 1.96 -5.70 -15.85
CA ALA A 58 3.11 -4.98 -16.39
C ALA A 58 3.72 -3.93 -15.42
N GLN A 59 3.18 -3.80 -14.20
CA GLN A 59 3.64 -2.81 -13.23
C GLN A 59 4.49 -3.47 -12.15
N GLU A 60 5.77 -3.07 -12.09
CA GLU A 60 6.65 -3.44 -11.00
C GLU A 60 6.59 -2.38 -9.87
N GLY A 61 6.48 -2.86 -8.63
CA GLY A 61 6.26 -1.98 -7.49
C GLY A 61 6.71 -2.54 -6.16
N VAL A 62 6.74 -1.66 -5.16
CA VAL A 62 6.95 -2.03 -3.76
C VAL A 62 5.60 -2.05 -3.06
N LEU A 63 5.14 -3.24 -2.70
CA LEU A 63 3.87 -3.47 -2.03
C LEU A 63 4.07 -3.53 -0.52
N LYS A 64 3.28 -2.72 0.20
CA LYS A 64 3.25 -2.65 1.65
C LYS A 64 1.90 -3.13 2.16
N ARG A 65 1.85 -4.30 2.79
CA ARG A 65 0.69 -4.82 3.51
C ARG A 65 0.76 -4.41 4.98
N TYR A 66 -0.32 -3.84 5.50
CA TYR A 66 -0.44 -3.43 6.90
C TYR A 66 -1.45 -4.33 7.61
N ASN A 67 -0.96 -5.11 8.57
CA ASN A 67 -1.77 -6.00 9.37
C ASN A 67 -2.44 -5.24 10.52
N PRO A 68 -3.75 -5.40 10.73
CA PRO A 68 -4.44 -4.82 11.87
C PRO A 68 -4.02 -5.54 13.17
N ARG A 69 -3.32 -4.84 14.08
CA ARG A 69 -3.04 -5.38 15.42
C ARG A 69 -4.32 -5.36 16.27
N ASN A 70 -4.69 -6.50 16.87
CA ASN A 70 -5.97 -6.81 17.53
C ASN A 70 -6.63 -5.70 18.41
N TRP A 71 -7.74 -5.18 17.89
CA TRP A 71 -9.09 -4.93 18.42
C TRP A 71 -9.51 -4.78 19.90
N ALA A 72 -8.89 -5.35 20.93
CA ALA A 72 -9.58 -5.40 22.24
C ALA A 72 -9.59 -4.08 23.03
N HIS A 73 -8.66 -3.14 22.79
CA HIS A 73 -8.53 -1.94 23.64
C HIS A 73 -8.95 -0.60 23.01
N LYS A 74 -9.48 -0.58 21.77
CA LYS A 74 -9.53 0.67 20.96
C LYS A 74 -10.78 0.86 20.08
N PHE A 75 -11.98 0.63 20.59
CA PHE A 75 -13.21 1.10 19.92
C PHE A 75 -13.17 2.62 19.60
N LYS A 76 -12.48 3.43 20.43
CA LYS A 76 -12.22 4.87 20.16
C LYS A 76 -11.33 5.16 18.92
N ARG A 77 -10.59 4.18 18.36
CA ARG A 77 -9.71 4.39 17.19
C ARG A 77 -10.20 3.74 15.90
N ALA A 78 -11.41 3.17 15.91
CA ALA A 78 -12.01 2.52 14.74
C ALA A 78 -12.14 3.51 13.55
N PHE A 79 -12.44 4.79 13.84
CA PHE A 79 -12.59 5.85 12.83
C PHE A 79 -11.29 6.40 12.23
N ARG A 80 -10.10 6.01 12.72
CA ARG A 80 -8.83 6.58 12.20
C ARG A 80 -8.53 6.09 10.78
N ARG A 81 -7.95 6.98 9.95
CA ARG A 81 -7.40 6.61 8.62
C ARG A 81 -6.37 5.48 8.78
N SER A 82 -6.36 4.50 7.87
CA SER A 82 -5.33 3.45 7.84
C SER A 82 -3.93 4.03 7.59
N ARG A 83 -2.89 3.23 7.86
CA ARG A 83 -1.51 3.59 7.49
C ARG A 83 -1.39 3.71 5.97
N ALA A 84 -1.95 2.76 5.23
CA ALA A 84 -2.02 2.80 3.77
C ALA A 84 -2.63 4.11 3.24
N ARG A 85 -3.79 4.53 3.78
CA ARG A 85 -4.44 5.79 3.37
C ARG A 85 -3.60 7.02 3.68
N ARG A 86 -2.85 7.01 4.79
CA ARG A 86 -1.92 8.12 5.10
C ARG A 86 -0.75 8.15 4.12
N CYS A 87 -0.14 7.00 3.84
CA CYS A 87 0.96 6.88 2.88
C CYS A 87 0.52 7.29 1.47
N TRP A 88 -0.66 6.85 1.04
CA TRP A 88 -1.27 7.25 -0.22
C TRP A 88 -1.42 8.77 -0.33
N ASN A 89 -2.09 9.40 0.64
CA ASN A 89 -2.30 10.84 0.61
C ASN A 89 -0.97 11.60 0.53
N MET A 90 0.01 11.22 1.37
CA MET A 90 1.32 11.89 1.39
C MET A 90 2.06 11.73 0.07
N SER A 91 2.20 10.49 -0.42
CA SER A 91 2.90 10.18 -1.67
C SER A 91 2.22 10.84 -2.87
N TYR A 92 0.88 10.90 -2.88
CA TYR A 92 0.12 11.59 -3.92
C TYR A 92 0.39 13.10 -3.91
N HIS A 93 0.42 13.75 -2.75
CA HIS A 93 0.74 15.17 -2.64
C HIS A 93 2.17 15.48 -3.05
N PHE A 94 3.14 14.66 -2.63
CA PHE A 94 4.55 14.81 -3.02
C PHE A 94 4.76 14.65 -4.52
N HIS A 95 4.16 13.62 -5.12
CA HIS A 95 4.22 13.42 -6.56
C HIS A 95 3.59 14.59 -7.32
N ARG A 96 2.44 15.09 -6.85
CA ARG A 96 1.80 16.28 -7.43
C ARG A 96 2.61 17.57 -7.27
N ALA A 97 3.42 17.66 -6.23
CA ALA A 97 4.32 18.79 -6.00
C ALA A 97 5.60 18.72 -6.84
N GLY A 98 5.80 17.65 -7.61
CA GLY A 98 7.01 17.45 -8.44
C GLY A 98 8.23 16.99 -7.65
N LEU A 99 8.05 16.48 -6.42
CA LEU A 99 9.15 15.88 -5.67
C LEU A 99 9.54 14.54 -6.30
N ASN A 100 10.85 14.24 -6.29
CA ASN A 100 11.39 12.96 -6.76
C ASN A 100 11.08 11.83 -5.75
N VAL A 101 9.80 11.44 -5.69
CA VAL A 101 9.31 10.36 -4.84
C VAL A 101 8.71 9.25 -5.69
N ALA A 102 8.75 8.02 -5.19
CA ALA A 102 8.10 6.89 -5.84
C ALA A 102 6.61 7.18 -6.06
N GLN A 103 6.17 6.97 -7.29
CA GLN A 103 4.81 7.24 -7.71
C GLN A 103 3.83 6.31 -7.00
N PRO A 104 2.73 6.82 -6.39
CA PRO A 104 1.71 5.97 -5.80
C PRO A 104 0.83 5.36 -6.88
N VAL A 105 0.76 4.02 -6.86
CA VAL A 105 0.10 3.23 -7.91
C VAL A 105 -1.25 2.71 -7.42
N LEU A 106 -1.28 2.11 -6.22
CA LEU A 106 -2.48 1.51 -5.64
C LEU A 106 -2.57 1.75 -4.13
N MET A 107 -3.77 2.04 -3.63
CA MET A 107 -4.11 1.90 -2.22
C MET A 107 -5.40 1.10 -2.08
N TYR A 108 -5.35 0.12 -1.19
CA TYR A 108 -6.48 -0.74 -0.85
C TYR A 108 -6.71 -0.69 0.66
N GLU A 109 -7.96 -0.51 1.10
CA GLU A 109 -8.32 -0.60 2.52
C GLU A 109 -9.61 -1.40 2.69
N LYS A 110 -9.54 -2.53 3.43
CA LYS A 110 -10.69 -3.37 3.80
C LYS A 110 -11.25 -2.95 5.16
N ARG A 111 -12.57 -2.71 5.20
CA ARG A 111 -13.31 -2.44 6.44
C ARG A 111 -14.54 -3.32 6.56
N LEU A 112 -14.84 -3.73 7.80
CA LEU A 112 -16.07 -4.42 8.20
C LEU A 112 -16.82 -3.50 9.17
N GLY A 113 -17.65 -2.58 8.67
CA GLY A 113 -18.19 -1.48 9.49
C GLY A 113 -17.10 -0.48 9.94
N PRO A 114 -17.07 0.00 11.20
CA PRO A 114 -16.08 0.98 11.66
C PRO A 114 -14.66 0.40 11.81
N ILE A 115 -14.54 -0.91 11.64
CA ILE A 115 -13.37 -1.69 11.95
C ILE A 115 -12.42 -1.78 10.76
N ARG A 116 -11.12 -1.71 11.04
CA ARG A 116 -10.05 -1.90 10.06
C ARG A 116 -9.63 -3.36 10.02
N ARG A 117 -9.58 -3.93 8.81
CA ARG A 117 -8.91 -5.20 8.53
C ARG A 117 -7.59 -4.91 7.79
N ASP A 118 -7.42 -5.50 6.63
CA ASP A 118 -6.21 -5.43 5.81
C ASP A 118 -6.15 -4.11 5.04
N ALA A 119 -4.95 -3.57 4.91
CA ALA A 119 -4.71 -2.40 4.08
C ALA A 119 -3.40 -2.55 3.32
N TYR A 120 -3.39 -2.15 2.05
CA TYR A 120 -2.28 -2.29 1.13
C TYR A 120 -1.95 -0.96 0.50
N PHE A 121 -0.67 -0.75 0.23
CA PHE A 121 -0.17 0.42 -0.46
C PHE A 121 0.97 0.03 -1.39
N LEU A 122 0.85 0.38 -2.67
CA LEU A 122 1.80 0.08 -3.72
C LEU A 122 2.34 1.37 -4.30
N ASN A 123 3.65 1.46 -4.40
CA ASN A 123 4.34 2.47 -5.18
C ASN A 123 5.09 1.81 -6.33
N ARG A 124 5.33 2.56 -7.41
CA ARG A 124 6.25 2.13 -8.47
C ARG A 124 7.62 1.85 -7.88
N TYR A 125 8.25 0.79 -8.34
CA TYR A 125 9.62 0.47 -7.97
C TYR A 125 10.56 1.50 -8.59
N LEU A 126 11.44 2.07 -7.79
CA LEU A 126 12.51 2.93 -8.26
C LEU A 126 13.82 2.16 -8.11
N PRO A 127 14.55 1.87 -9.20
CA PRO A 127 15.88 1.29 -9.08
C PRO A 127 16.79 2.31 -8.40
N GLY A 128 17.51 1.85 -7.38
CA GLY A 128 18.40 2.70 -6.61
C GLY A 128 19.21 1.88 -5.63
N GLU A 129 20.35 2.42 -5.23
CA GLU A 129 21.19 1.82 -4.20
C GLU A 129 20.60 2.07 -2.81
N GLU A 130 20.71 1.08 -1.95
CA GLU A 130 20.28 1.18 -0.56
C GLU A 130 21.23 2.13 0.17
N LEU A 131 20.69 3.20 0.75
CA LEU A 131 21.50 4.29 1.29
C LEU A 131 22.36 3.82 2.47
N LEU A 132 21.87 2.92 3.32
CA LEU A 132 22.64 2.44 4.48
C LEU A 132 23.86 1.63 4.03
N GLY A 133 23.69 0.74 3.05
CA GLY A 133 24.79 0.01 2.41
C GLY A 133 25.80 0.96 1.78
N ARG A 134 25.34 1.97 1.04
CA ARG A 134 26.25 2.95 0.44
C ARG A 134 27.03 3.76 1.48
N LEU A 135 26.36 4.21 2.54
CA LEU A 135 26.99 4.96 3.63
C LEU A 135 28.06 4.13 4.35
N SER A 136 27.83 2.84 4.56
CA SER A 136 28.81 1.95 5.21
C SER A 136 30.09 1.70 4.40
N THR A 137 30.09 2.05 3.10
CA THR A 137 31.26 1.93 2.20
C THR A 137 32.00 3.26 2.02
N LEU A 138 31.47 4.35 2.61
CA LEU A 138 32.06 5.69 2.54
C LEU A 138 32.95 6.02 3.76
N ASP A 139 33.14 5.05 4.66
CA ASP A 139 34.11 5.05 5.76
C ASP A 139 35.44 4.42 5.34
#